data_AF-A0A4U0TM60-F1
#
_entry.id   AF-A0A4U0TM60-F1
#
_cell.length_a   1.000
_cell.length_b   1.000
_cell.length_c   1.000
_cell.angle_alpha   90.00
_cell.angle_beta   90.00
_cell.angle_gamma   90.00
#
_symmetry.space_group_name_H-M   'P 1'
#
loop_
_entity.id
_entity.type
_entity.pdbx_description
1 polymer ?
#
loop_
_entity_poly.entity_id
_entity_poly.type
_entity_poly.pdbx_seq_one_letter_code
_entity_poly.pdbx_strand_id
1 'polypeptide(L)'
;MPPPEPPPQLNIPASQHTVDVSIINTTSHVGHIPTAEFMRPTIPGYDYVQAPCYSFLIKHKNRNAASKYDQMVFDLAWTAKENGFTIEVEKDVATILKENGDDLSKIGGIIWSHYHFDHTGDVSTFPASTDLLVGPGFKAKFPAGYPTDPDAAVDESAWKGRTLREIDFGSFMIGPFRAFDFYGDGSFYLLDSPGHAVGHMCGLARTSADPPQFIMMGGDIAHHGGEFRPTKWLPLPENIQPNPLEPPYARNPPVCPGEIFEAIHPKHSSTEPFTDPVGPIHDDVQLVVDSRDKWEHFDAQEDIFAVIAHDMSLFDVVDFYPKMANDWKAKGWDDQGRWRFLRDFDTSAKNKV
;
A
#
# COMPACT_ATOMS: atom_id res chain seq x y z
N MET A 1 6.10 25.91 -12.59
CA MET A 1 6.67 24.76 -11.84
C MET A 1 7.84 24.17 -12.63
N PRO A 2 8.87 23.58 -11.99
CA PRO A 2 10.01 23.00 -12.69
C PRO A 2 9.59 21.75 -13.49
N PRO A 3 10.29 21.43 -14.61
CA PRO A 3 10.08 20.17 -15.30
C PRO A 3 10.55 18.98 -14.45
N PRO A 4 9.94 17.78 -14.60
CA PRO A 4 10.37 16.57 -13.88
C PRO A 4 11.81 16.18 -14.21
N GLU A 5 12.57 15.79 -13.18
CA GLU A 5 13.82 15.04 -13.36
C GLU A 5 13.51 13.62 -13.88
N PRO A 6 14.37 13.00 -14.69
CA PRO A 6 14.20 11.60 -15.09
C PRO A 6 14.18 10.68 -13.86
N PRO A 7 13.19 9.77 -13.73
CA PRO A 7 13.10 8.89 -12.58
C PRO A 7 14.31 7.94 -12.51
N PRO A 8 14.75 7.53 -11.31
CA PRO A 8 15.90 6.64 -11.17
C PRO A 8 15.66 5.27 -11.82
N GLN A 9 16.71 4.63 -12.32
CA GLN A 9 16.59 3.27 -12.85
C GLN A 9 16.43 2.26 -11.71
N LEU A 10 15.38 1.45 -11.79
CA LEU A 10 15.09 0.41 -10.79
C LEU A 10 15.79 -0.92 -11.06
N ASN A 11 16.32 -1.15 -12.26
CA ASN A 11 17.00 -2.40 -12.62
C ASN A 11 16.18 -3.68 -12.33
N ILE A 12 14.85 -3.62 -12.48
CA ILE A 12 13.99 -4.81 -12.33
C ILE A 12 14.38 -5.82 -13.42
N PRO A 13 14.71 -7.08 -13.07
CA PRO A 13 15.06 -8.09 -14.08
C PRO A 13 13.96 -8.27 -15.12
N ALA A 14 14.36 -8.49 -16.38
CA ALA A 14 13.41 -8.83 -17.43
C ALA A 14 12.79 -10.20 -17.15
N SER A 15 11.48 -10.32 -17.31
CA SER A 15 10.76 -11.59 -17.20
C SER A 15 9.54 -11.61 -18.11
N GLN A 16 9.15 -12.81 -18.54
CA GLN A 16 7.90 -13.08 -19.27
C GLN A 16 6.80 -13.63 -18.35
N HIS A 17 7.11 -13.81 -17.07
CA HIS A 17 6.18 -14.32 -16.06
C HIS A 17 5.46 -13.16 -15.39
N THR A 18 4.16 -13.35 -15.12
CA THR A 18 3.27 -12.33 -14.53
C THR A 18 2.36 -12.98 -13.51
N VAL A 19 1.82 -12.18 -12.60
CA VAL A 19 0.72 -12.56 -11.71
C VAL A 19 -0.57 -11.85 -12.10
N ASP A 20 -1.72 -12.44 -11.81
CA ASP A 20 -2.98 -11.71 -11.72
C ASP A 20 -3.12 -11.09 -10.34
N VAL A 21 -3.58 -9.85 -10.28
CA VAL A 21 -3.79 -9.10 -9.04
C VAL A 21 -5.24 -8.62 -8.99
N SER A 22 -5.88 -8.76 -7.83
CA SER A 22 -7.14 -8.06 -7.52
C SER A 22 -6.95 -7.23 -6.27
N ILE A 23 -7.53 -6.02 -6.26
CA ILE A 23 -7.59 -5.17 -5.05
C ILE A 23 -8.89 -5.50 -4.33
N ILE A 24 -8.81 -5.89 -3.06
CA ILE A 24 -9.95 -6.20 -2.22
C ILE A 24 -10.23 -4.99 -1.34
N ASN A 25 -11.43 -4.42 -1.47
CA ASN A 25 -11.98 -3.57 -0.42
C ASN A 25 -12.34 -4.49 0.76
N THR A 26 -11.57 -4.42 1.83
CA THR A 26 -11.76 -5.26 3.02
C THR A 26 -13.00 -4.89 3.82
N THR A 27 -13.75 -3.89 3.37
CA THR A 27 -14.84 -3.21 4.09
C THR A 27 -14.40 -2.50 5.36
N SER A 28 -13.12 -2.61 5.73
CA SER A 28 -12.51 -1.90 6.84
C SER A 28 -12.34 -0.42 6.52
N HIS A 29 -12.76 0.41 7.47
CA HIS A 29 -12.47 1.84 7.47
C HIS A 29 -11.88 2.24 8.82
N VAL A 30 -10.70 2.84 8.78
CA VAL A 30 -10.03 3.45 9.93
C VAL A 30 -10.31 4.95 9.89
N GLY A 31 -10.86 5.48 10.98
CA GLY A 31 -11.24 6.89 11.05
C GLY A 31 -11.00 7.53 12.42
N HIS A 32 -11.03 8.87 12.41
CA HIS A 32 -10.94 9.72 13.61
C HIS A 32 -9.58 9.69 14.32
N ILE A 33 -8.52 9.32 13.61
CA ILE A 33 -7.16 9.39 14.14
C ILE A 33 -6.53 10.73 13.75
N PRO A 34 -6.05 11.55 14.68
CA PRO A 34 -5.38 12.81 14.34
C PRO A 34 -4.19 12.56 13.40
N THR A 35 -4.09 13.32 12.31
CA THR A 35 -2.97 13.15 11.35
C THR A 35 -1.60 13.37 12.01
N ALA A 36 -1.54 14.17 13.08
CA ALA A 36 -0.34 14.40 13.88
C ALA A 36 0.23 13.15 14.58
N GLU A 37 -0.50 12.04 14.64
CA GLU A 37 -0.01 10.74 15.12
C GLU A 37 0.83 9.99 14.07
N PHE A 38 0.71 10.38 12.79
CA PHE A 38 1.39 9.77 11.64
C PHE A 38 2.36 10.71 10.94
N MET A 39 2.00 12.00 10.81
CA MET A 39 2.66 12.90 9.87
C MET A 39 2.59 14.36 10.31
N ARG A 40 3.59 15.15 9.89
CA ARG A 40 3.67 16.59 10.15
C ARG A 40 4.25 17.36 8.95
N PRO A 41 3.97 18.67 8.84
CA PRO A 41 3.04 19.44 9.67
C PRO A 41 1.58 19.07 9.35
N THR A 42 0.64 19.47 10.22
CA THR A 42 -0.79 19.36 9.89
C THR A 42 -1.12 20.25 8.70
N ILE A 43 -1.86 19.70 7.73
CA ILE A 43 -2.32 20.44 6.55
C ILE A 43 -3.79 20.83 6.75
N PRO A 44 -4.18 22.11 6.59
CA PRO A 44 -5.57 22.51 6.70
C PRO A 44 -6.48 21.65 5.82
N GLY A 45 -7.62 21.21 6.37
CA GLY A 45 -8.56 20.32 5.69
C GLY A 45 -8.33 18.82 5.95
N TYR A 46 -7.11 18.44 6.33
CA TYR A 46 -6.72 17.06 6.61
C TYR A 46 -6.21 16.90 8.05
N ASP A 47 -7.13 17.10 9.00
CA ASP A 47 -6.83 17.02 10.45
C ASP A 47 -6.92 15.59 11.01
N TYR A 48 -7.68 14.72 10.34
CA TYR A 48 -7.89 13.33 10.75
C TYR A 48 -7.74 12.39 9.56
N VAL A 49 -7.07 11.25 9.78
CA VAL A 49 -7.04 10.15 8.84
C VAL A 49 -8.45 9.54 8.75
N GLN A 50 -8.92 9.39 7.51
CA GLN A 50 -10.09 8.60 7.14
C GLN A 50 -9.67 7.73 5.96
N ALA A 51 -9.49 6.44 6.21
CA ALA A 51 -8.83 5.57 5.27
C ALA A 51 -9.55 4.22 5.14
N PRO A 52 -9.67 3.67 3.91
CA PRO A 52 -9.99 2.26 3.75
C PRO A 52 -8.80 1.40 4.20
N CYS A 53 -8.98 0.09 4.28
CA CYS A 53 -7.86 -0.86 4.28
C CYS A 53 -7.95 -1.74 3.02
N TYR A 54 -6.90 -1.78 2.22
CA TYR A 54 -6.83 -2.64 1.04
C TYR A 54 -6.09 -3.95 1.31
N SER A 55 -6.64 -5.03 0.78
CA SER A 55 -5.96 -6.32 0.64
C SER A 55 -5.76 -6.65 -0.83
N PHE A 56 -4.87 -7.60 -1.15
CA PHE A 56 -4.66 -8.02 -2.53
C PHE A 56 -4.73 -9.53 -2.68
N LEU A 57 -5.47 -10.01 -3.68
CA LEU A 57 -5.42 -11.40 -4.12
C LEU A 57 -4.44 -11.52 -5.27
N ILE A 58 -3.40 -12.33 -5.09
CA ILE A 58 -2.33 -12.56 -6.06
C ILE A 58 -2.47 -13.99 -6.57
N LYS A 59 -2.62 -14.17 -7.88
CA LYS A 59 -2.69 -15.47 -8.54
C LYS A 59 -1.51 -15.64 -9.49
N HIS A 60 -0.61 -16.58 -9.20
CA HIS A 60 0.55 -16.86 -10.03
C HIS A 60 0.14 -17.58 -11.31
N LYS A 61 0.57 -17.07 -12.48
CA LYS A 61 0.35 -17.74 -13.77
C LYS A 61 1.39 -18.82 -14.02
N ASN A 62 1.56 -19.74 -13.07
CA ASN A 62 2.51 -20.83 -13.21
C ASN A 62 2.09 -21.76 -14.36
N ARG A 63 2.89 -21.82 -15.43
CA ARG A 63 2.61 -22.67 -16.60
C ARG A 63 3.12 -24.09 -16.45
N ASN A 64 3.99 -24.36 -15.47
CA ASN A 64 4.84 -25.55 -15.49
C ASN A 64 4.59 -26.52 -14.32
N ALA A 65 4.09 -26.07 -13.17
CA ALA A 65 3.67 -26.95 -12.06
C ALA A 65 2.75 -26.21 -11.09
N ALA A 66 1.76 -26.93 -10.52
CA ALA A 66 0.96 -26.39 -9.42
C ALA A 66 1.84 -26.17 -8.19
N SER A 67 1.73 -25.00 -7.58
CA SER A 67 2.35 -24.67 -6.30
C SER A 67 1.28 -24.44 -5.24
N LYS A 68 1.60 -24.71 -3.98
CA LYS A 68 0.72 -24.29 -2.88
C LYS A 68 0.48 -22.77 -2.94
N TYR A 69 1.48 -21.99 -3.34
CA TYR A 69 1.42 -20.53 -3.42
C TYR A 69 0.91 -20.00 -4.77
N ASP A 70 0.19 -20.81 -5.54
CA ASP A 70 -0.46 -20.34 -6.78
C ASP A 70 -1.48 -19.23 -6.48
N GLN A 71 -2.06 -19.21 -5.28
CA GLN A 71 -2.84 -18.08 -4.79
C GLN A 71 -2.34 -17.64 -3.41
N MET A 72 -2.22 -16.33 -3.26
CA MET A 72 -1.81 -15.69 -2.03
C MET A 72 -2.66 -14.46 -1.76
N VAL A 73 -2.79 -14.12 -0.47
CA VAL A 73 -3.42 -12.88 -0.05
C VAL A 73 -2.36 -12.00 0.61
N PHE A 74 -2.31 -10.72 0.22
CA PHE A 74 -1.46 -9.70 0.84
C PHE A 74 -2.35 -8.80 1.69
N ASP A 75 -2.12 -8.83 3.01
CA ASP A 75 -2.95 -8.25 4.08
C ASP A 75 -4.39 -8.79 4.13
N LEU A 76 -5.03 -8.71 5.29
CA LEU A 76 -6.41 -9.20 5.50
C LEU A 76 -7.36 -8.17 6.10
N ALA A 77 -6.83 -7.19 6.83
CA ALA A 77 -7.56 -6.27 7.70
C ALA A 77 -8.45 -6.93 8.78
N TRP A 78 -8.42 -6.38 9.99
CA TRP A 78 -9.20 -6.88 11.12
C TRP A 78 -9.96 -5.76 11.84
N THR A 79 -11.04 -6.15 12.53
CA THR A 79 -11.67 -5.32 13.55
C THR A 79 -10.95 -5.43 14.87
N ALA A 80 -10.32 -4.35 15.33
CA ALA A 80 -10.03 -4.18 16.75
C ALA A 80 -10.82 -2.99 17.30
N LYS A 81 -11.46 -3.14 18.46
CA LYS A 81 -11.87 -1.97 19.25
C LYS A 81 -10.69 -1.57 20.11
N GLU A 82 -9.79 -0.77 19.56
CA GLU A 82 -8.66 -0.21 20.30
C GLU A 82 -8.82 1.30 20.50
N ASN A 83 -8.64 1.72 21.76
CA ASN A 83 -8.19 3.05 22.18
C ASN A 83 -8.75 4.29 21.42
N GLY A 84 -10.05 4.33 21.16
CA GLY A 84 -10.71 5.53 20.62
C GLY A 84 -10.68 5.65 19.09
N PHE A 85 -10.16 4.65 18.38
CA PHE A 85 -10.30 4.53 16.93
C PHE A 85 -11.67 3.95 16.58
N THR A 86 -12.26 4.43 15.49
CA THR A 86 -13.45 3.81 14.92
C THR A 86 -12.99 2.93 13.76
N ILE A 87 -13.18 1.62 13.92
CA ILE A 87 -12.95 0.62 12.88
C ILE A 87 -14.28 -0.05 12.59
N GLU A 88 -14.77 0.16 11.38
CA GLU A 88 -15.96 -0.49 10.86
C GLU A 88 -15.54 -1.52 9.82
N VAL A 89 -15.89 -2.79 10.02
CA VAL A 89 -15.72 -3.85 9.02
C VAL A 89 -17.07 -4.55 8.88
N GLU A 90 -17.54 -4.67 7.65
CA GLU A 90 -18.77 -5.40 7.34
C GLU A 90 -18.48 -6.89 7.15
N LYS A 91 -17.37 -7.24 6.47
CA LYS A 91 -16.99 -8.61 6.12
C LYS A 91 -15.47 -8.78 6.15
N ASP A 92 -15.01 -9.89 6.73
CA ASP A 92 -13.60 -10.28 6.62
C ASP A 92 -13.25 -10.76 5.19
N VAL A 93 -11.95 -10.73 4.85
CA VAL A 93 -11.47 -11.11 3.52
C VAL A 93 -11.81 -12.56 3.17
N ALA A 94 -11.78 -13.49 4.14
CA ALA A 94 -12.16 -14.87 3.90
C ALA A 94 -13.62 -14.99 3.44
N THR A 95 -14.52 -14.21 4.03
CA THR A 95 -15.94 -14.13 3.66
C THR A 95 -16.11 -13.50 2.29
N ILE A 96 -15.41 -12.40 1.99
CA ILE A 96 -15.41 -11.77 0.66
C ILE A 96 -15.00 -12.78 -0.42
N LEU A 97 -13.92 -13.54 -0.20
CA LEU A 97 -13.44 -14.56 -1.13
C LEU A 97 -14.47 -15.69 -1.32
N LYS A 98 -15.03 -16.24 -0.23
CA LYS A 98 -16.03 -17.32 -0.28
C LYS A 98 -17.31 -16.89 -1.02
N GLU A 99 -17.81 -15.69 -0.76
CA GLU A 99 -19.03 -15.18 -1.40
C GLU A 99 -18.87 -14.99 -2.92
N ASN A 100 -17.65 -14.72 -3.38
CA ASN A 100 -17.31 -14.60 -4.79
C ASN A 100 -16.85 -15.93 -5.42
N GLY A 101 -16.94 -17.04 -4.67
CA GLY A 101 -16.72 -18.39 -5.17
C GLY A 101 -15.28 -18.89 -5.14
N ASP A 102 -14.36 -18.19 -4.47
CA ASP A 102 -13.00 -18.70 -4.24
C ASP A 102 -12.99 -19.80 -3.16
N ASP A 103 -12.13 -20.79 -3.39
CA ASP A 103 -11.89 -21.90 -2.46
C ASP A 103 -10.68 -21.56 -1.58
N LEU A 104 -10.93 -21.28 -0.30
CA LEU A 104 -9.87 -20.89 0.64
C LEU A 104 -8.76 -21.95 0.79
N SER A 105 -9.02 -23.22 0.46
CA SER A 105 -7.98 -24.26 0.47
C SER A 105 -6.91 -24.08 -0.61
N LYS A 106 -7.17 -23.21 -1.60
CA LYS A 106 -6.22 -22.84 -2.66
C LYS A 106 -5.33 -21.67 -2.27
N ILE A 107 -5.64 -20.95 -1.19
CA ILE A 107 -4.77 -19.89 -0.67
C ILE A 107 -3.62 -20.57 0.08
N GLY A 108 -2.43 -20.56 -0.50
CA GLY A 108 -1.27 -21.22 0.11
C GLY A 108 -0.52 -20.36 1.10
N GLY A 109 -0.73 -19.04 1.04
CA GLY A 109 -0.02 -18.09 1.89
C GLY A 109 -0.80 -16.80 2.07
N ILE A 110 -0.72 -16.27 3.28
CA ILE A 110 -1.10 -14.91 3.63
C ILE A 110 0.20 -14.17 3.95
N ILE A 111 0.44 -13.05 3.28
CA ILE A 111 1.53 -12.13 3.59
C ILE A 111 0.97 -11.02 4.45
N TRP A 112 1.55 -10.82 5.61
CA TRP A 112 1.39 -9.57 6.34
C TRP A 112 2.46 -8.60 5.85
N SER A 113 2.03 -7.44 5.33
CA SER A 113 2.92 -6.30 5.12
C SER A 113 3.61 -5.98 6.43
N HIS A 114 2.84 -5.93 7.52
CA HIS A 114 3.32 -5.83 8.90
C HIS A 114 2.23 -6.26 9.90
N TYR A 115 2.50 -6.10 11.20
CA TYR A 115 1.73 -6.74 12.27
C TYR A 115 0.59 -5.89 12.87
N HIS A 116 0.36 -4.65 12.41
CA HIS A 116 -0.72 -3.85 13.00
C HIS A 116 -2.10 -4.45 12.69
N PHE A 117 -3.06 -4.16 13.56
CA PHE A 117 -4.35 -4.85 13.62
C PHE A 117 -5.12 -4.75 12.29
N ASP A 118 -5.00 -3.66 11.57
CA ASP A 118 -5.70 -3.36 10.31
C ASP A 118 -5.05 -4.00 9.08
N HIS A 119 -4.00 -4.80 9.27
CA HIS A 119 -3.34 -5.59 8.22
C HIS A 119 -3.44 -7.09 8.47
N THR A 120 -3.57 -7.49 9.74
CA THR A 120 -3.39 -8.89 10.15
C THR A 120 -4.60 -9.78 9.89
N GLY A 121 -5.82 -9.26 10.10
CA GLY A 121 -7.06 -10.06 9.97
C GLY A 121 -7.13 -11.24 10.94
N ASP A 122 -8.09 -12.13 10.70
CA ASP A 122 -8.16 -13.44 11.35
C ASP A 122 -7.74 -14.53 10.37
N VAL A 123 -6.47 -14.90 10.46
CA VAL A 123 -5.86 -15.99 9.68
C VAL A 123 -6.52 -17.35 10.02
N SER A 124 -7.18 -17.50 11.17
CA SER A 124 -7.88 -18.74 11.55
C SER A 124 -9.10 -19.05 10.67
N THR A 125 -9.63 -18.05 9.98
CA THR A 125 -10.68 -18.21 8.96
C THR A 125 -10.21 -18.97 7.71
N PHE A 126 -8.89 -19.13 7.52
CA PHE A 126 -8.26 -19.90 6.46
C PHE A 126 -7.79 -21.27 6.95
N PRO A 127 -7.80 -22.32 6.09
CA PRO A 127 -7.31 -23.64 6.46
C PRO A 127 -5.87 -23.62 7.00
N ALA A 128 -5.53 -24.54 7.91
CA ALA A 128 -4.19 -24.66 8.49
C ALA A 128 -3.07 -24.95 7.48
N SER A 129 -3.42 -25.35 6.25
CA SER A 129 -2.48 -25.47 5.11
C SER A 129 -2.02 -24.13 4.54
N THR A 130 -2.70 -23.03 4.88
CA THR A 130 -2.34 -21.67 4.50
C THR A 130 -1.21 -21.19 5.40
N ASP A 131 -0.04 -20.90 4.83
CA ASP A 131 1.07 -20.36 5.60
C ASP A 131 0.85 -18.90 5.94
N LEU A 132 1.48 -18.45 7.02
CA LEU A 132 1.63 -17.03 7.33
C LEU A 132 3.06 -16.59 7.01
N LEU A 133 3.20 -15.54 6.20
CA LEU A 133 4.47 -14.97 5.77
C LEU A 133 4.62 -13.57 6.36
N VAL A 134 5.76 -13.33 7.01
CA VAL A 134 6.06 -12.09 7.75
C VAL A 134 7.47 -11.60 7.40
N GLY A 135 7.73 -10.31 7.59
CA GLY A 135 9.03 -9.73 7.31
C GLY A 135 10.09 -9.90 8.41
N PRO A 136 11.34 -9.51 8.13
CA PRO A 136 12.48 -9.70 9.02
C PRO A 136 12.26 -9.14 10.43
N GLY A 137 12.61 -9.93 11.45
CA GLY A 137 12.56 -9.52 12.85
C GLY A 137 11.21 -9.75 13.53
N PHE A 138 10.16 -10.13 12.80
CA PHE A 138 8.85 -10.43 13.38
C PHE A 138 8.93 -11.49 14.48
N LYS A 139 9.57 -12.64 14.21
CA LYS A 139 9.69 -13.74 15.18
C LYS A 139 10.55 -13.38 16.39
N ALA A 140 11.49 -12.43 16.22
CA ALA A 140 12.30 -11.94 17.32
C ALA A 140 11.51 -10.96 18.20
N LYS A 141 10.67 -10.10 17.59
CA LYS A 141 9.76 -9.19 18.31
C LYS A 141 8.63 -9.94 19.01
N PHE A 142 8.09 -10.98 18.37
CA PHE A 142 6.99 -11.81 18.88
C PHE A 142 7.43 -13.27 19.02
N PRO A 143 8.23 -13.61 20.04
CA PRO A 143 8.56 -15.01 20.34
C PRO A 143 7.31 -15.81 20.76
N ALA A 144 6.29 -15.12 21.26
CA ALA A 144 4.95 -15.61 21.50
C ALA A 144 3.93 -14.50 21.17
N GLY A 145 2.68 -14.88 20.92
CA GLY A 145 1.55 -13.96 20.75
C GLY A 145 0.54 -14.12 21.88
N TYR A 146 -0.52 -13.33 21.85
CA TYR A 146 -1.67 -13.52 22.74
C TYR A 146 -2.30 -14.91 22.49
N PRO A 147 -2.70 -15.67 23.52
CA PRO A 147 -2.69 -15.32 24.94
C PRO A 147 -1.44 -15.76 25.72
N THR A 148 -0.45 -16.39 25.08
CA THR A 148 0.78 -16.83 25.75
C THR A 148 1.57 -15.64 26.30
N ASP A 149 1.65 -14.56 25.51
CA ASP A 149 2.07 -13.24 25.95
C ASP A 149 0.85 -12.31 26.00
N PRO A 150 0.34 -11.95 27.20
CA PRO A 150 -0.82 -11.07 27.35
C PRO A 150 -0.62 -9.65 26.81
N ASP A 151 0.63 -9.21 26.66
CA ASP A 151 0.97 -7.86 26.20
C ASP A 151 1.30 -7.83 24.69
N ALA A 152 1.27 -8.98 24.01
CA ALA A 152 1.56 -9.05 22.58
C ALA A 152 0.43 -8.44 21.73
N ALA A 153 0.82 -7.58 20.77
CA ALA A 153 -0.09 -6.95 19.81
C ALA A 153 -0.61 -7.91 18.71
N VAL A 154 -0.19 -9.17 18.72
CA VAL A 154 -0.56 -10.19 17.74
C VAL A 154 -1.10 -11.44 18.44
N ASP A 155 -2.08 -12.09 17.82
CA ASP A 155 -2.67 -13.33 18.32
C ASP A 155 -1.93 -14.55 17.75
N GLU A 156 -1.47 -15.45 18.63
CA GLU A 156 -0.71 -16.64 18.20
C GLU A 156 -1.56 -17.64 17.40
N SER A 157 -2.89 -17.55 17.47
CA SER A 157 -3.80 -18.31 16.59
C SER A 157 -3.52 -18.03 15.11
N ALA A 158 -2.93 -16.87 14.79
CA ALA A 158 -2.53 -16.53 13.44
C ALA A 158 -1.50 -17.51 12.87
N TRP A 159 -0.65 -18.14 13.68
CA TRP A 159 0.31 -19.16 13.23
C TRP A 159 0.17 -20.53 13.91
N LYS A 160 -0.78 -20.69 14.84
CA LYS A 160 -1.00 -21.97 15.51
C LYS A 160 -1.44 -23.05 14.52
N GLY A 161 -0.67 -24.15 14.46
CA GLY A 161 -0.96 -25.29 13.59
C GLY A 161 -0.70 -25.06 12.11
N ARG A 162 -0.06 -23.94 11.74
CA ARG A 162 0.37 -23.63 10.37
C ARG A 162 1.84 -23.23 10.32
N THR A 163 2.39 -23.08 9.12
CA THR A 163 3.78 -22.63 8.97
C THR A 163 3.85 -21.11 9.07
N LEU A 164 4.67 -20.61 9.99
CA LEU A 164 5.08 -19.21 10.06
C LEU A 164 6.44 -19.05 9.39
N ARG A 165 6.48 -18.35 8.24
CA ARG A 165 7.68 -18.12 7.45
C ARG A 165 8.10 -16.66 7.57
N GLU A 166 9.29 -16.43 8.11
CA GLU A 166 9.92 -15.11 8.08
C GLU A 166 10.77 -15.00 6.82
N ILE A 167 10.62 -13.91 6.06
CA ILE A 167 11.34 -13.69 4.80
C ILE A 167 12.78 -13.26 5.07
N ASP A 168 13.72 -13.90 4.39
CA ASP A 168 15.12 -13.46 4.34
C ASP A 168 15.38 -12.85 2.96
N PHE A 169 15.66 -11.54 2.94
CA PHE A 169 15.86 -10.76 1.73
C PHE A 169 17.26 -10.93 1.11
N GLY A 170 18.22 -11.49 1.84
CA GLY A 170 19.60 -11.56 1.36
C GLY A 170 20.14 -10.19 0.90
N SER A 171 20.79 -10.17 -0.27
CA SER A 171 21.44 -8.97 -0.84
C SER A 171 20.96 -8.59 -2.25
N PHE A 172 19.94 -9.26 -2.79
CA PHE A 172 19.37 -8.90 -4.09
C PHE A 172 18.63 -7.56 -3.96
N MET A 173 18.81 -6.67 -4.94
CA MET A 173 18.27 -5.31 -4.92
C MET A 173 17.39 -5.06 -6.14
N ILE A 174 16.27 -4.38 -5.92
CA ILE A 174 15.49 -3.72 -6.97
C ILE A 174 15.40 -2.24 -6.59
N GLY A 175 15.92 -1.39 -7.45
CA GLY A 175 16.17 0.00 -7.13
C GLY A 175 16.95 0.10 -5.81
N PRO A 176 16.48 0.91 -4.85
CA PRO A 176 17.12 1.04 -3.56
C PRO A 176 16.58 0.07 -2.47
N PHE A 177 15.67 -0.85 -2.79
CA PHE A 177 15.17 -1.86 -1.84
C PHE A 177 15.91 -3.19 -1.94
N ARG A 178 16.14 -3.85 -0.79
CA ARG A 178 16.41 -5.28 -0.80
C ARG A 178 15.15 -5.99 -1.24
N ALA A 179 15.27 -6.93 -2.15
CA ALA A 179 14.15 -7.60 -2.80
C ALA A 179 14.25 -9.12 -2.64
N PHE A 180 13.09 -9.77 -2.53
CA PHE A 180 12.97 -11.22 -2.53
C PHE A 180 12.05 -11.62 -3.69
N ASP A 181 12.60 -12.28 -4.71
CA ASP A 181 11.81 -12.86 -5.81
C ASP A 181 11.08 -14.10 -5.30
N PHE A 182 9.78 -13.96 -5.06
CA PHE A 182 9.02 -14.96 -4.32
C PHE A 182 8.90 -16.28 -5.08
N TYR A 183 8.69 -16.20 -6.39
CA TYR A 183 8.55 -17.35 -7.28
C TYR A 183 9.86 -17.72 -7.96
N GLY A 184 10.88 -16.85 -7.91
CA GLY A 184 12.16 -17.03 -8.61
C GLY A 184 12.06 -16.84 -10.12
N ASP A 185 10.93 -16.32 -10.61
CA ASP A 185 10.66 -16.11 -12.03
C ASP A 185 10.45 -14.62 -12.38
N GLY A 186 10.57 -13.73 -11.41
CA GLY A 186 10.44 -12.29 -11.57
C GLY A 186 9.03 -11.76 -11.78
N SER A 187 8.00 -12.56 -11.43
CA SER A 187 6.60 -12.15 -11.50
C SER A 187 6.07 -11.48 -10.23
N PHE A 188 6.65 -11.76 -9.07
CA PHE A 188 6.26 -11.14 -7.79
C PHE A 188 7.47 -11.03 -6.86
N TYR A 189 7.73 -9.82 -6.39
CA TYR A 189 8.78 -9.53 -5.44
C TYR A 189 8.18 -9.01 -4.13
N LEU A 190 8.80 -9.36 -3.01
CA LEU A 190 8.67 -8.61 -1.77
C LEU A 190 9.83 -7.61 -1.71
N LEU A 191 9.61 -6.47 -1.05
CA LEU A 191 10.59 -5.40 -0.86
C LEU A 191 10.70 -5.08 0.63
N ASP A 192 11.92 -5.02 1.15
CA ASP A 192 12.20 -4.78 2.56
C ASP A 192 12.11 -3.28 2.88
N SER A 193 11.06 -2.89 3.60
CA SER A 193 10.68 -1.50 3.84
C SER A 193 10.46 -1.21 5.33
N PRO A 194 11.48 -1.38 6.19
CA PRO A 194 11.34 -1.21 7.63
C PRO A 194 11.05 0.24 8.01
N GLY A 195 10.54 0.44 9.23
CA GLY A 195 10.37 1.75 9.84
C GLY A 195 9.02 1.90 10.52
N HIS A 196 7.92 1.74 9.76
CA HIS A 196 6.59 1.87 10.34
C HIS A 196 6.34 0.77 11.38
N ALA A 197 6.70 -0.47 11.05
CA ALA A 197 6.67 -1.59 11.96
C ALA A 197 7.84 -2.55 11.67
N VAL A 198 8.30 -3.27 12.70
CA VAL A 198 9.25 -4.37 12.52
C VAL A 198 8.68 -5.39 11.54
N GLY A 199 9.49 -5.72 10.52
CA GLY A 199 9.11 -6.64 9.46
C GLY A 199 8.21 -6.02 8.38
N HIS A 200 8.07 -4.68 8.32
CA HIS A 200 7.29 -4.04 7.27
C HIS A 200 7.85 -4.32 5.86
N MET A 201 7.00 -4.79 4.95
CA MET A 201 7.34 -5.13 3.57
C MET A 201 6.31 -4.59 2.58
N CYS A 202 6.79 -4.15 1.41
CA CYS A 202 5.95 -3.89 0.25
C CYS A 202 5.92 -5.10 -0.71
N GLY A 203 4.87 -5.21 -1.52
CA GLY A 203 4.81 -6.13 -2.65
C GLY A 203 5.05 -5.42 -3.99
N LEU A 204 5.66 -6.08 -4.96
CA LEU A 204 5.80 -5.60 -6.33
C LEU A 204 5.41 -6.71 -7.30
N ALA A 205 4.23 -6.58 -7.90
CA ALA A 205 3.62 -7.58 -8.76
C ALA A 205 3.71 -7.18 -10.22
N ARG A 206 4.32 -8.02 -11.06
CA ARG A 206 4.33 -7.81 -12.51
C ARG A 206 2.99 -8.24 -13.12
N THR A 207 2.20 -7.29 -13.60
CA THR A 207 0.88 -7.52 -14.18
C THR A 207 0.88 -7.71 -15.69
N SER A 208 1.91 -7.17 -16.37
CA SER A 208 2.17 -7.34 -17.81
C SER A 208 3.67 -7.54 -18.05
N ALA A 209 4.02 -8.29 -19.10
CA ALA A 209 5.41 -8.55 -19.49
C ALA A 209 5.86 -7.70 -20.70
N ASP A 210 4.95 -7.33 -21.59
CA ASP A 210 5.28 -6.60 -22.83
C ASP A 210 4.19 -5.57 -23.20
N PRO A 211 4.43 -4.26 -22.93
CA PRO A 211 5.50 -3.75 -22.08
C PRO A 211 5.34 -4.21 -20.62
N PRO A 212 6.43 -4.23 -19.82
CA PRO A 212 6.33 -4.54 -18.40
C PRO A 212 5.45 -3.51 -17.69
N GLN A 213 4.59 -3.98 -16.81
CA GLN A 213 3.76 -3.15 -15.94
C GLN A 213 3.67 -3.80 -14.56
N PHE A 214 3.60 -2.98 -13.52
CA PHE A 214 3.59 -3.44 -12.15
C PHE A 214 2.52 -2.76 -11.31
N ILE A 215 2.08 -3.47 -10.27
CA ILE A 215 1.37 -2.88 -9.12
C ILE A 215 2.30 -3.01 -7.92
N MET A 216 2.49 -1.91 -7.20
CA MET A 216 3.25 -1.89 -5.95
C MET A 216 2.29 -1.74 -4.78
N MET A 217 2.33 -2.72 -3.86
CA MET A 217 1.47 -2.83 -2.68
C MET A 217 2.24 -2.27 -1.49
N GLY A 218 1.89 -1.06 -1.06
CA GLY A 218 2.69 -0.27 -0.13
C GLY A 218 2.58 -0.66 1.33
N GLY A 219 1.47 -1.29 1.75
CA GLY A 219 1.15 -1.35 3.17
C GLY A 219 1.13 0.07 3.75
N ASP A 220 1.84 0.24 4.86
CA ASP A 220 1.97 1.48 5.62
C ASP A 220 3.33 2.15 5.43
N ILE A 221 3.88 2.03 4.22
CA ILE A 221 5.02 2.85 3.80
C ILE A 221 4.69 4.34 3.84
N ALA A 222 3.42 4.68 3.69
CA ALA A 222 2.79 5.98 3.90
C ALA A 222 1.29 5.78 4.14
N HIS A 223 0.65 6.74 4.79
CA HIS A 223 -0.78 6.77 5.12
C HIS A 223 -1.57 7.76 4.25
N HIS A 224 -0.88 8.69 3.58
CA HIS A 224 -1.46 9.67 2.69
C HIS A 224 -0.51 10.03 1.53
N GLY A 225 -1.07 10.34 0.34
CA GLY A 225 -0.28 10.70 -0.84
C GLY A 225 0.66 11.90 -0.63
N GLY A 226 0.31 12.80 0.29
CA GLY A 226 1.14 13.95 0.67
C GLY A 226 2.44 13.61 1.38
N GLU A 227 2.63 12.38 1.85
CA GLU A 227 3.88 11.95 2.51
C GLU A 227 4.99 11.58 1.53
N PHE A 228 4.66 11.34 0.26
CA PHE A 228 5.63 10.97 -0.78
C PHE A 228 5.41 11.71 -2.11
N ARG A 229 4.48 12.65 -2.17
CA ARG A 229 4.25 13.52 -3.33
C ARG A 229 4.04 14.97 -2.90
N PRO A 230 4.50 15.96 -3.69
CA PRO A 230 5.29 15.82 -4.92
C PRO A 230 6.76 15.42 -4.67
N THR A 231 7.48 15.05 -5.72
CA THR A 231 8.93 14.83 -5.69
C THR A 231 9.60 15.56 -6.86
N LYS A 232 10.92 15.59 -6.92
CA LYS A 232 11.64 16.16 -8.08
C LYS A 232 11.43 15.35 -9.38
N TRP A 233 11.13 14.05 -9.28
CA TRP A 233 10.83 13.19 -10.43
C TRP A 233 9.35 13.26 -10.80
N LEU A 234 8.49 13.50 -9.81
CA LEU A 234 7.07 13.69 -9.98
C LEU A 234 6.63 15.02 -9.35
N PRO A 235 7.00 16.16 -9.96
CA PRO A 235 6.67 17.47 -9.42
C PRO A 235 5.17 17.72 -9.54
N LEU A 236 4.67 18.60 -8.67
CA LEU A 236 3.32 19.12 -8.79
C LEU A 236 3.16 19.76 -10.19
N PRO A 237 2.11 19.42 -10.95
CA PRO A 237 1.96 19.93 -12.31
C PRO A 237 1.36 21.34 -12.32
N GLU A 238 1.77 22.17 -13.27
CA GLU A 238 1.19 23.53 -13.48
C GLU A 238 -0.34 23.48 -13.60
N ASN A 239 -0.83 22.49 -14.34
CA ASN A 239 -2.24 22.20 -14.52
C ASN A 239 -2.48 20.75 -14.09
N ILE A 240 -3.10 20.55 -12.94
CA ILE A 240 -3.44 19.21 -12.46
C ILE A 240 -4.62 18.70 -13.28
N GLN A 241 -4.36 17.63 -14.03
CA GLN A 241 -5.31 16.93 -14.87
C GLN A 241 -5.12 15.43 -14.72
N PRO A 242 -6.18 14.67 -14.37
CA PRO A 242 -7.55 15.11 -14.04
C PRO A 242 -7.61 16.05 -12.82
N ASN A 243 -8.65 16.89 -12.75
CA ASN A 243 -8.84 17.81 -11.62
C ASN A 243 -9.10 17.01 -10.33
N PRO A 244 -8.28 17.15 -9.28
CA PRO A 244 -8.39 16.35 -8.06
C PRO A 244 -9.67 16.66 -7.27
N LEU A 245 -10.28 17.83 -7.48
CA LEU A 245 -11.49 18.28 -6.79
C LEU A 245 -12.78 17.76 -7.45
N GLU A 246 -12.68 17.06 -8.58
CA GLU A 246 -13.81 16.51 -9.31
C GLU A 246 -13.92 14.98 -9.12
N PRO A 247 -15.10 14.39 -9.35
CA PRO A 247 -15.23 12.94 -9.43
C PRO A 247 -14.32 12.33 -10.52
N PRO A 248 -13.80 11.11 -10.35
CA PRO A 248 -12.97 10.43 -11.34
C PRO A 248 -13.71 10.31 -12.68
N TYR A 249 -12.96 10.41 -13.78
CA TYR A 249 -13.50 10.31 -15.15
C TYR A 249 -14.58 11.35 -15.48
N ALA A 250 -14.62 12.48 -14.76
CA ALA A 250 -15.51 13.61 -15.09
C ALA A 250 -15.33 14.04 -16.55
N ARG A 251 -16.44 14.36 -17.22
CA ARG A 251 -16.40 14.83 -18.61
C ARG A 251 -16.07 16.32 -18.63
N ASN A 252 -14.95 16.67 -19.27
CA ASN A 252 -14.46 18.05 -19.40
C ASN A 252 -14.28 18.75 -18.04
N PRO A 253 -13.48 18.18 -17.11
CA PRO A 253 -13.26 18.81 -15.82
C PRO A 253 -12.56 20.17 -16.03
N PRO A 254 -12.90 21.19 -15.24
CA PRO A 254 -12.18 22.45 -15.27
C PRO A 254 -10.71 22.22 -14.93
N VAL A 255 -9.81 23.01 -15.51
CA VAL A 255 -8.39 22.95 -15.17
C VAL A 255 -8.19 23.34 -13.71
N CYS A 256 -7.41 22.55 -12.98
CA CYS A 256 -7.02 22.85 -11.61
C CYS A 256 -5.58 23.41 -11.59
N PRO A 257 -5.38 24.70 -11.30
CA PRO A 257 -4.03 25.27 -11.23
C PRO A 257 -3.26 24.69 -10.04
N GLY A 258 -2.11 24.08 -10.28
CA GLY A 258 -1.30 23.51 -9.21
C GLY A 258 -0.73 24.56 -8.25
N GLU A 259 -0.63 25.83 -8.67
CA GLU A 259 -0.22 26.96 -7.81
C GLU A 259 -1.12 27.15 -6.57
N ILE A 260 -2.35 26.63 -6.60
CA ILE A 260 -3.25 26.65 -5.44
C ILE A 260 -2.68 25.75 -4.34
N PHE A 261 -2.18 24.57 -4.71
CA PHE A 261 -1.62 23.60 -3.79
C PHE A 261 -0.17 23.93 -3.39
N GLU A 262 0.66 24.42 -4.32
CA GLU A 262 2.00 24.94 -4.00
C GLU A 262 1.95 26.05 -2.95
N ALA A 263 0.90 26.88 -2.97
CA ALA A 263 0.77 27.97 -2.03
C ALA A 263 0.30 27.56 -0.61
N ILE A 264 -0.37 26.42 -0.46
CA ILE A 264 -0.69 25.84 0.85
C ILE A 264 0.34 24.79 1.31
N HIS A 265 1.25 24.40 0.41
CA HIS A 265 2.37 23.53 0.74
C HIS A 265 3.22 24.16 1.86
N PRO A 266 3.55 23.45 2.95
CA PRO A 266 4.24 24.04 4.10
C PRO A 266 5.59 24.70 3.79
N LYS A 267 6.29 24.17 2.77
CA LYS A 267 7.56 24.69 2.27
C LYS A 267 7.43 25.55 1.00
N HIS A 268 6.22 25.79 0.51
CA HIS A 268 5.97 26.38 -0.82
C HIS A 268 6.75 25.66 -1.94
N SER A 269 6.76 24.33 -1.91
CA SER A 269 7.52 23.48 -2.81
C SER A 269 6.60 22.76 -3.77
N SER A 270 7.08 22.56 -5.00
CA SER A 270 6.44 21.73 -6.02
C SER A 270 7.21 20.42 -6.25
N THR A 271 8.25 20.14 -5.47
CA THR A 271 9.17 19.00 -5.66
C THR A 271 9.51 18.26 -4.36
N GLU A 272 8.84 18.57 -3.26
CA GLU A 272 9.01 17.91 -1.97
C GLU A 272 7.65 17.49 -1.43
N PRO A 273 7.56 16.39 -0.67
CA PRO A 273 6.30 15.98 -0.04
C PRO A 273 5.71 17.04 0.88
N PHE A 274 4.37 17.05 0.98
CA PHE A 274 3.62 17.96 1.86
C PHE A 274 3.91 17.70 3.34
N THR A 275 4.12 16.44 3.70
CA THR A 275 4.31 15.99 5.08
C THR A 275 5.46 15.00 5.18
N ASP A 276 6.06 14.97 6.36
CA ASP A 276 7.05 13.98 6.76
C ASP A 276 6.44 13.06 7.84
N PRO A 277 6.78 11.77 7.84
CA PRO A 277 6.30 10.82 8.84
C PRO A 277 6.84 11.18 10.22
N VAL A 278 5.99 11.07 11.25
CA VAL A 278 6.31 11.33 12.66
C VAL A 278 5.37 10.53 13.56
N GLY A 279 5.61 10.56 14.87
CA GLY A 279 4.62 10.14 15.85
C GLY A 279 4.78 8.69 16.31
N PRO A 280 3.93 8.28 17.27
CA PRO A 280 4.12 7.03 18.01
C PRO A 280 3.66 5.78 17.26
N ILE A 281 3.01 5.94 16.10
CA ILE A 281 2.53 4.82 15.30
C ILE A 281 3.67 4.08 14.58
N HIS A 282 4.82 4.74 14.41
CA HIS A 282 5.99 4.18 13.77
C HIS A 282 6.98 3.63 14.80
N ASP A 283 7.45 2.40 14.60
CA ASP A 283 8.51 1.80 15.42
C ASP A 283 9.84 2.60 15.33
N ASP A 284 10.20 3.10 14.14
CA ASP A 284 11.39 3.92 13.89
C ASP A 284 11.15 4.94 12.77
N VAL A 285 10.94 6.21 13.16
CA VAL A 285 10.63 7.32 12.24
C VAL A 285 11.73 7.55 11.20
N GLN A 286 13.01 7.40 11.55
CA GLN A 286 14.09 7.64 10.59
C GLN A 286 14.07 6.56 9.50
N LEU A 287 13.83 5.30 9.88
CA LEU A 287 13.68 4.23 8.91
C LEU A 287 12.42 4.38 8.04
N VAL A 288 11.33 4.98 8.57
CA VAL A 288 10.17 5.33 7.73
C VAL A 288 10.57 6.30 6.64
N VAL A 289 11.27 7.39 6.99
CA VAL A 289 11.78 8.38 6.02
C VAL A 289 12.66 7.68 4.98
N ASP A 290 13.61 6.86 5.41
CA ASP A 290 14.50 6.14 4.49
C ASP A 290 13.74 5.18 3.57
N SER A 291 12.67 4.53 4.04
CA SER A 291 11.83 3.64 3.23
C SER A 291 10.90 4.40 2.29
N ARG A 292 10.35 5.54 2.73
CA ARG A 292 9.54 6.47 1.93
C ARG A 292 10.37 7.04 0.78
N ASP A 293 11.59 7.51 1.05
CA ASP A 293 12.49 8.05 0.01
C ASP A 293 12.81 6.99 -1.07
N LYS A 294 12.92 5.71 -0.66
CA LYS A 294 13.07 4.59 -1.60
C LYS A 294 11.81 4.33 -2.42
N TRP A 295 10.63 4.46 -1.80
CA TRP A 295 9.34 4.32 -2.46
C TRP A 295 9.15 5.36 -3.57
N GLU A 296 9.61 6.60 -3.37
CA GLU A 296 9.54 7.67 -4.38
C GLU A 296 10.19 7.28 -5.72
N HIS A 297 11.23 6.43 -5.70
CA HIS A 297 11.85 5.92 -6.93
C HIS A 297 10.89 5.08 -7.77
N PHE A 298 9.96 4.37 -7.14
CA PHE A 298 8.97 3.52 -7.79
C PHE A 298 7.73 4.31 -8.16
N ASP A 299 7.26 5.19 -7.27
CA ASP A 299 6.12 6.07 -7.51
C ASP A 299 6.30 6.96 -8.75
N ALA A 300 7.54 7.36 -9.03
CA ALA A 300 7.88 8.17 -10.18
C ALA A 300 7.87 7.41 -11.53
N GLN A 301 7.70 6.08 -11.54
CA GLN A 301 7.73 5.28 -12.77
C GLN A 301 6.35 5.24 -13.44
N GLU A 302 6.28 5.50 -14.74
CA GLU A 302 5.02 5.43 -15.50
C GLU A 302 4.46 4.00 -15.64
N ASP A 303 5.26 2.96 -15.42
CA ASP A 303 4.90 1.56 -15.53
C ASP A 303 4.66 0.88 -14.18
N ILE A 304 4.58 1.64 -13.09
CA ILE A 304 4.28 1.14 -11.74
C ILE A 304 3.08 1.88 -11.17
N PHE A 305 2.01 1.14 -10.84
CA PHE A 305 0.88 1.68 -10.09
C PHE A 305 1.12 1.50 -8.59
N ALA A 306 1.40 2.60 -7.91
CA ALA A 306 1.68 2.65 -6.48
C ALA A 306 0.39 2.74 -5.65
N VAL A 307 0.15 1.75 -4.79
CA VAL A 307 -1.08 1.63 -3.97
C VAL A 307 -0.69 1.44 -2.52
N ILE A 308 -0.84 2.48 -1.69
CA ILE A 308 -0.73 2.36 -0.22
C ILE A 308 -2.03 1.79 0.37
N ALA A 309 -1.96 1.17 1.55
CA ALA A 309 -3.11 0.46 2.13
C ALA A 309 -4.31 1.37 2.43
N HIS A 310 -4.02 2.64 2.72
CA HIS A 310 -4.94 3.63 3.24
C HIS A 310 -5.32 4.74 2.26
N ASP A 311 -5.14 4.52 0.95
CA ASP A 311 -5.37 5.54 -0.07
C ASP A 311 -6.86 5.75 -0.37
N MET A 312 -7.52 6.62 0.39
CA MET A 312 -8.91 7.00 0.11
C MET A 312 -9.09 7.65 -1.29
N SER A 313 -8.03 8.21 -1.87
CA SER A 313 -8.08 8.84 -3.18
C SER A 313 -8.23 7.84 -4.34
N LEU A 314 -7.99 6.55 -4.10
CA LEU A 314 -8.17 5.48 -5.08
C LEU A 314 -9.53 4.78 -4.99
N PHE A 315 -10.30 5.01 -3.93
CA PHE A 315 -11.47 4.19 -3.58
C PHE A 315 -12.55 4.10 -4.68
N ASP A 316 -12.84 5.20 -5.38
CA ASP A 316 -13.77 5.29 -6.51
C ASP A 316 -13.05 5.42 -7.87
N VAL A 317 -11.74 5.16 -7.91
CA VAL A 317 -10.93 5.08 -9.13
C VAL A 317 -10.75 3.65 -9.59
N VAL A 318 -10.44 2.74 -8.65
CA VAL A 318 -10.10 1.34 -8.93
C VAL A 318 -11.33 0.44 -8.99
N ASP A 319 -11.21 -0.65 -9.73
CA ASP A 319 -12.17 -1.75 -9.66
C ASP A 319 -11.77 -2.72 -8.55
N PHE A 320 -12.67 -2.94 -7.59
CA PHE A 320 -12.46 -3.95 -6.55
C PHE A 320 -12.76 -5.38 -7.02
N TYR A 321 -12.12 -6.34 -6.35
CA TYR A 321 -12.38 -7.77 -6.45
C TYR A 321 -13.90 -8.05 -6.41
N PRO A 322 -14.43 -8.91 -7.30
CA PRO A 322 -13.74 -9.95 -8.06
C PRO A 322 -13.08 -9.52 -9.38
N LYS A 323 -13.06 -8.23 -9.70
CA LYS A 323 -12.38 -7.74 -10.91
C LYS A 323 -10.86 -7.74 -10.75
N MET A 324 -10.15 -7.96 -11.86
CA MET A 324 -8.69 -7.88 -11.91
C MET A 324 -8.22 -6.42 -12.02
N ALA A 325 -7.05 -6.16 -11.47
CA ALA A 325 -6.34 -4.89 -11.51
C ALA A 325 -5.24 -4.84 -12.60
N ASN A 326 -4.99 -5.95 -13.32
CA ASN A 326 -3.89 -6.04 -14.28
C ASN A 326 -3.93 -5.00 -15.41
N ASP A 327 -5.12 -4.49 -15.76
CA ASP A 327 -5.34 -3.51 -16.81
C ASP A 327 -5.39 -2.06 -16.30
N TRP A 328 -4.88 -1.81 -15.07
CA TRP A 328 -4.84 -0.49 -14.43
C TRP A 328 -4.34 0.63 -15.36
N LYS A 329 -3.29 0.35 -16.14
CA LYS A 329 -2.67 1.35 -17.03
C LYS A 329 -3.57 1.68 -18.21
N ALA A 330 -4.22 0.68 -18.80
CA ALA A 330 -5.18 0.87 -19.88
C ALA A 330 -6.46 1.58 -19.39
N LYS A 331 -6.82 1.39 -18.13
CA LYS A 331 -7.93 2.11 -17.47
C LYS A 331 -7.56 3.51 -16.98
N GLY A 332 -6.27 3.87 -17.01
CA GLY A 332 -5.78 5.18 -16.57
C GLY A 332 -5.89 5.41 -15.06
N TRP A 333 -5.87 4.35 -14.23
CA TRP A 333 -6.07 4.48 -12.79
C TRP A 333 -5.04 5.35 -12.10
N ASP A 334 -3.78 5.22 -12.50
CA ASP A 334 -2.68 6.03 -11.99
C ASP A 334 -2.91 7.51 -12.31
N ASP A 335 -3.17 7.87 -13.56
CA ASP A 335 -3.48 9.25 -13.96
C ASP A 335 -4.65 9.84 -13.16
N GLN A 336 -5.71 9.05 -12.94
CA GLN A 336 -6.90 9.49 -12.19
C GLN A 336 -6.67 9.63 -10.68
N GLY A 337 -5.81 8.78 -10.10
CA GLY A 337 -5.58 8.73 -8.66
C GLY A 337 -4.43 9.58 -8.16
N ARG A 338 -3.38 9.74 -8.97
CA ARG A 338 -2.05 10.24 -8.56
C ARG A 338 -2.05 11.52 -7.74
N TRP A 339 -2.83 12.52 -8.17
CA TRP A 339 -2.94 13.82 -7.50
C TRP A 339 -4.22 13.99 -6.69
N ARG A 340 -5.06 12.96 -6.63
CA ARG A 340 -6.41 13.08 -6.09
C ARG A 340 -6.45 13.25 -4.58
N PHE A 341 -5.41 12.84 -3.87
CA PHE A 341 -5.21 13.11 -2.44
C PHE A 341 -5.27 14.62 -2.12
N LEU A 342 -4.92 15.50 -3.08
CA LEU A 342 -4.95 16.95 -2.88
C LEU A 342 -6.34 17.49 -2.54
N ARG A 343 -7.41 16.75 -2.88
CA ARG A 343 -8.80 17.14 -2.54
C ARG A 343 -9.07 17.18 -1.04
N ASP A 344 -8.23 16.52 -0.25
CA ASP A 344 -8.37 16.45 1.20
C ASP A 344 -7.86 17.74 1.86
N PHE A 345 -7.17 18.62 1.11
CA PHE A 345 -6.63 19.87 1.62
C PHE A 345 -7.57 21.07 1.43
N ASP A 346 -7.71 21.90 2.47
CA ASP A 346 -8.45 23.15 2.44
C ASP A 346 -7.65 24.25 1.74
N THR A 347 -7.96 24.44 0.46
CA THR A 347 -7.43 25.49 -0.40
C THR A 347 -8.01 26.89 -0.12
N SER A 348 -9.07 26.99 0.70
CA SER A 348 -9.74 28.27 1.02
C SER A 348 -8.98 29.12 2.04
N ALA A 349 -7.94 28.57 2.66
CA ALA A 349 -7.06 29.28 3.60
C ALA A 349 -6.42 30.56 3.01
N LYS A 350 -6.46 30.75 1.68
CA LYS A 350 -6.08 32.01 0.99
C LYS A 350 -7.08 33.16 1.14
N ASN A 351 -8.33 32.94 1.55
CA ASN A 351 -9.32 34.01 1.66
C ASN A 351 -9.20 34.84 2.96
N LYS A 352 -8.14 34.63 3.75
CA LYS A 352 -7.84 35.40 4.97
C LYS A 352 -6.38 35.86 5.00
N VAL A 353 -5.95 36.64 4.01
CA VAL A 353 -4.77 37.52 4.16
C VAL A 353 -5.09 38.90 3.59
#